data_AF-A0AAN8Q7L3-F1
#
_entry.id   AF-A0AAN8Q7L3-F1
#
_cell.length_a   1.000
_cell.length_b   1.000
_cell.length_c   1.000
_cell.angle_alpha   90.00
_cell.angle_beta   90.00
_cell.angle_gamma   90.00
#
_symmetry.space_group_name_H-M   'P 1'
#
loop_
_entity.id
_entity.type
_entity.pdbx_description
1 polymer ?
#
loop_
_entity_poly.entity_id
_entity_poly.type
_entity_poly.pdbx_seq_one_letter_code
_entity_poly.pdbx_strand_id
1 'polypeptide(L)'
;MTAFEEMGVMPEIGKAVEEMDWSLPTDVQNEAIPMILGGGDVLMAAETGSGKTGAFCLPILQIVHETIRDLREGKGLQNQSSRLKGSGGSAKSQKWKMNSYDRGNAMAIDPEGLLCQARDAAGWHGTRSNRAVVGGGKYYYEGTITDEGLCRLGWSTDKGTLDLGTDRFGYGFGGTGKKSSAKQFDSYGEPFGINDTIGNYLDMEKGEIRWSKNGVDLGKAYDIPHQMLNEKFFAAVVLKNAEILFNFGDKPFKFPPKGEFIGLSQTPKENYVESTIIAKGAVSAKPAPNAPQAIIIEPSRELAEQTFNQLQKFKKYVNNPQVNELLIIGGESAKDQVNALENGVDIVVGTPGRMEDLISTGKLALHQIRFFVLDECDGLLQQGYGNLITRLHEQIPKVTSDGKRLQMIVCSATLHSFDVKKMAEKLMYFPTWIDLKGADAVPETVHHAICIVDPLQDIRWKNLKVHVTTDAVHAKDRLNFNSPDQGNILNYNFSTANP
;
A
#
# COMPACT_ATOMS: atom_id res chain seq x y z
N MET A 1 -14.34 28.03 10.27
CA MET A 1 -13.62 26.94 9.59
C MET A 1 -12.82 26.27 10.68
N THR A 2 -13.06 24.98 10.92
CA THR A 2 -12.37 24.24 11.99
C THR A 2 -10.98 23.82 11.51
N ALA A 3 -10.03 23.56 12.42
CA ALA A 3 -8.71 23.05 12.02
C ALA A 3 -8.80 21.71 11.27
N PHE A 4 -9.85 20.91 11.51
CA PHE A 4 -10.11 19.67 10.78
C PHE A 4 -10.60 19.91 9.35
N GLU A 5 -11.37 20.96 9.10
CA GLU A 5 -11.81 21.32 7.74
C GLU A 5 -10.63 21.71 6.83
N GLU A 6 -9.58 22.32 7.39
CA GLU A 6 -8.36 22.65 6.63
C GLU A 6 -7.60 21.41 6.14
N MET A 7 -7.73 20.28 6.84
CA MET A 7 -7.19 18.98 6.42
C MET A 7 -8.09 18.26 5.39
N GLY A 8 -9.23 18.84 5.02
CA GLY A 8 -10.20 18.24 4.09
C GLY A 8 -11.30 17.42 4.75
N VAL A 9 -11.43 17.47 6.09
CA VAL A 9 -12.54 16.82 6.80
C VAL A 9 -13.85 17.56 6.53
N MET A 10 -14.93 16.82 6.26
CA MET A 10 -16.23 17.40 5.96
C MET A 10 -16.86 18.10 7.18
N PRO A 11 -17.65 19.19 6.99
CA PRO A 11 -18.20 19.98 8.08
C PRO A 11 -19.05 19.19 9.09
N GLU A 12 -19.78 18.18 8.64
CA GLU A 12 -20.61 17.33 9.50
C GLU A 12 -19.75 16.54 10.50
N ILE A 13 -18.64 15.97 10.03
CA ILE A 13 -17.68 15.30 10.91
C ILE A 13 -16.96 16.32 11.79
N GLY A 14 -16.57 17.47 11.22
CA GLY A 14 -15.97 18.58 11.97
C GLY A 14 -16.83 19.02 13.17
N LYS A 15 -18.14 19.13 12.98
CA LYS A 15 -19.09 19.44 14.05
C LYS A 15 -19.12 18.36 15.15
N ALA A 16 -19.05 17.08 14.77
CA ALA A 16 -19.01 16.00 15.75
C ALA A 16 -17.72 16.05 16.60
N VAL A 17 -16.60 16.38 15.95
CA VAL A 17 -15.28 16.52 16.59
C VAL A 17 -15.26 17.73 17.54
N GLU A 18 -15.83 18.87 17.17
CA GLU A 18 -15.97 20.04 18.06
C GLU A 18 -16.77 19.73 19.33
N GLU A 19 -17.85 18.96 19.23
CA GLU A 19 -18.65 18.55 20.40
C GLU A 19 -17.94 17.56 21.33
N MET A 20 -16.85 16.95 20.85
CA MET A 20 -15.95 16.13 21.67
C MET A 20 -14.80 16.94 22.27
N ASP A 21 -14.87 18.27 22.19
CA ASP A 21 -13.84 19.22 22.63
C ASP A 21 -12.49 19.06 21.91
N TRP A 22 -12.50 18.48 20.71
CA TRP A 22 -11.32 18.39 19.85
C TRP A 22 -11.16 19.67 19.03
N SER A 23 -10.64 20.70 19.68
CA SER A 23 -10.43 22.02 19.05
C SER A 23 -9.28 22.03 18.04
N LEU A 24 -8.22 21.27 18.31
CA LEU A 24 -7.04 21.16 17.45
C LEU A 24 -6.72 19.68 17.19
N PRO A 25 -6.38 19.32 15.94
CA PRO A 25 -5.90 17.99 15.61
C PRO A 25 -4.56 17.71 16.29
N THR A 26 -4.35 16.46 16.70
CA THR A 26 -3.05 16.00 17.17
C THR A 26 -2.07 15.85 16.01
N ASP A 27 -0.76 15.77 16.30
CA ASP A 27 0.27 15.64 15.25
C ASP A 27 0.04 14.41 14.36
N VAL A 28 -0.36 13.28 14.94
CA VAL A 28 -0.66 12.06 14.16
C VAL A 28 -1.89 12.25 13.26
N GLN A 29 -2.88 13.04 13.70
CA GLN A 29 -4.06 13.35 12.90
C GLN A 29 -3.71 14.30 11.75
N ASN A 30 -2.89 15.33 12.01
CA ASN A 30 -2.41 16.28 11.01
C ASN A 30 -1.67 15.61 9.85
N GLU A 31 -0.81 14.65 10.17
CA GLU A 31 -0.04 13.94 9.16
C GLU A 31 -0.87 12.85 8.46
N ALA A 32 -1.66 12.06 9.20
CA ALA A 32 -2.31 10.89 8.62
C ALA A 32 -3.61 11.20 7.85
N ILE A 33 -4.42 12.15 8.32
CA ILE A 33 -5.74 12.42 7.71
C ILE A 33 -5.61 12.81 6.23
N PRO A 34 -4.75 13.79 5.85
CA PRO A 34 -4.58 14.15 4.45
C PRO A 34 -4.05 13.00 3.59
N MET A 35 -3.17 12.17 4.14
CA MET A 35 -2.58 11.03 3.42
C MET A 35 -3.61 9.93 3.14
N ILE A 36 -4.49 9.64 4.09
CA ILE A 36 -5.59 8.68 3.91
C ILE A 36 -6.66 9.25 2.96
N LEU A 37 -7.00 10.54 3.04
CA LEU A 37 -7.88 11.20 2.08
C LEU A 37 -7.30 11.18 0.66
N GLY A 38 -5.98 11.29 0.55
CA GLY A 38 -5.23 11.26 -0.71
C GLY A 38 -5.20 9.91 -1.42
N GLY A 39 -5.59 8.82 -0.76
CA GLY A 39 -5.56 7.49 -1.37
C GLY A 39 -4.30 6.67 -1.04
N GLY A 40 -3.49 7.10 -0.05
CA GLY A 40 -2.22 6.49 0.34
C GLY A 40 -2.39 5.33 1.34
N ASP A 41 -1.43 4.39 1.33
CA ASP A 41 -1.28 3.46 2.45
C ASP A 41 -0.53 4.21 3.54
N VAL A 42 -0.91 4.00 4.80
CA VAL A 42 -0.33 4.74 5.93
C VAL A 42 0.08 3.79 7.04
N LEU A 43 1.32 3.92 7.48
CA LEU A 43 1.89 3.23 8.63
C LEU A 43 2.16 4.29 9.69
N MET A 44 1.50 4.25 10.85
CA MET A 44 1.64 5.27 11.89
C MET A 44 2.02 4.72 13.27
N ALA A 45 3.02 5.36 13.90
CA ALA A 45 3.39 5.20 15.31
C ALA A 45 3.21 6.52 16.05
N ALA A 46 2.48 6.45 17.15
CA ALA A 46 2.36 7.51 18.14
C ALA A 46 1.97 6.90 19.48
N GLU A 47 2.17 7.63 20.58
CA GLU A 47 1.85 7.16 21.94
C GLU A 47 0.37 6.78 22.09
N THR A 48 0.02 5.94 23.07
CA THR A 48 -1.39 5.64 23.38
C THR A 48 -2.12 6.93 23.79
N GLY A 49 -3.34 7.13 23.30
CA GLY A 49 -4.10 8.36 23.56
C GLY A 49 -3.75 9.56 22.67
N SER A 50 -2.76 9.44 21.77
CA SER A 50 -2.39 10.48 20.79
C SER A 50 -3.41 10.74 19.68
N GLY A 51 -4.53 9.99 19.65
CA GLY A 51 -5.60 10.21 18.67
C GLY A 51 -5.49 9.39 17.37
N LYS A 52 -4.68 8.32 17.33
CA LYS A 52 -4.56 7.38 16.19
C LYS A 52 -5.91 6.89 15.66
N THR A 53 -6.82 6.51 16.55
CA THR A 53 -8.19 6.08 16.19
C THR A 53 -8.93 7.16 15.41
N GLY A 54 -8.84 8.43 15.83
CA GLY A 54 -9.39 9.56 15.08
C GLY A 54 -8.71 9.73 13.72
N ALA A 55 -7.39 9.56 13.68
CA ALA A 55 -6.58 9.75 12.48
C ALA A 55 -7.02 8.85 11.31
N PHE A 56 -7.42 7.60 11.57
CA PHE A 56 -7.97 6.72 10.53
C PHE A 56 -9.51 6.73 10.43
N CYS A 57 -10.25 6.82 11.54
CA CYS A 57 -11.72 6.74 11.50
C CYS A 57 -12.35 7.92 10.74
N LEU A 58 -11.85 9.14 10.94
CA LEU A 58 -12.40 10.35 10.33
C LEU A 58 -12.38 10.30 8.79
N PRO A 59 -11.22 10.10 8.13
CA PRO A 59 -11.17 10.05 6.67
C PRO A 59 -11.87 8.82 6.09
N ILE A 60 -11.83 7.67 6.76
CA ILE A 60 -12.55 6.46 6.31
C ILE A 60 -14.05 6.69 6.32
N LEU A 61 -14.60 7.20 7.43
CA LEU A 61 -16.03 7.50 7.57
C LEU A 61 -16.50 8.47 6.47
N GLN A 62 -15.73 9.52 6.22
CA GLN A 62 -16.02 10.49 5.16
C GLN A 62 -16.05 9.84 3.79
N ILE A 63 -15.00 9.10 3.41
CA ILE A 63 -14.90 8.50 2.08
C ILE A 63 -16.01 7.45 1.87
N VAL A 64 -16.32 6.65 2.89
CA VAL A 64 -17.40 5.67 2.83
C VAL A 64 -18.75 6.38 2.64
N HIS A 65 -19.03 7.43 3.43
CA HIS A 65 -20.24 8.25 3.28
C HIS A 65 -20.37 8.85 1.88
N GLU A 66 -19.31 9.49 1.37
CA GLU A 66 -19.26 10.08 0.04
C GLU A 66 -19.49 9.03 -1.05
N THR A 67 -18.90 7.84 -0.89
CA THR A 67 -19.08 6.73 -1.84
C THR A 67 -20.53 6.26 -1.87
N ILE A 68 -21.19 6.10 -0.73
CA ILE A 68 -22.62 5.71 -0.66
C ILE A 68 -23.49 6.81 -1.27
N ARG A 69 -23.17 8.09 -1.00
CA ARG A 69 -23.92 9.23 -1.54
C ARG A 69 -23.83 9.25 -3.07
N ASP A 70 -22.63 9.10 -3.61
CA ASP A 70 -22.38 9.07 -5.05
C ASP A 70 -23.08 7.88 -5.74
N LEU A 71 -23.17 6.73 -5.06
CA LEU A 71 -23.94 5.58 -5.53
C LEU A 71 -25.46 5.86 -5.54
N ARG A 72 -26.01 6.49 -4.50
CA ARG A 72 -27.44 6.84 -4.41
C ARG A 72 -27.86 7.90 -5.41
N GLU A 73 -27.00 8.88 -5.65
CA GLU A 73 -27.26 9.97 -6.61
C GLU A 73 -27.00 9.56 -8.06
N GLY A 74 -26.57 8.32 -8.32
CA GLY A 74 -26.18 7.86 -9.65
C GLY A 74 -24.91 8.55 -10.18
N LYS A 75 -24.20 9.30 -9.33
CA LYS A 75 -22.95 9.99 -9.67
C LYS A 75 -21.77 9.04 -9.83
N GLY A 76 -21.88 7.78 -9.39
CA GLY A 76 -20.97 6.71 -9.81
C GLY A 76 -20.88 6.55 -11.34
N LEU A 77 -21.91 6.97 -12.09
CA LEU A 77 -21.94 7.00 -13.56
C LEU A 77 -21.61 8.39 -14.14
N GLN A 78 -21.91 9.48 -13.41
CA GLN A 78 -21.68 10.84 -13.89
C GLN A 78 -20.29 11.40 -13.56
N ASN A 79 -19.60 10.99 -12.49
CA ASN A 79 -18.30 11.59 -12.12
C ASN A 79 -17.14 11.26 -13.08
N GLN A 80 -17.31 10.34 -14.03
CA GLN A 80 -16.40 10.20 -15.19
C GLN A 80 -16.75 11.15 -16.35
N SER A 81 -17.98 11.65 -16.44
CA SER A 81 -18.46 12.54 -17.51
C SER A 81 -18.75 13.99 -17.07
N SER A 82 -18.89 14.29 -15.78
CA SER A 82 -19.22 15.61 -15.21
C SER A 82 -17.98 16.38 -14.74
N ARG A 83 -16.82 15.73 -14.49
CA ARG A 83 -15.50 16.41 -14.53
C ARG A 83 -15.14 16.91 -15.93
N LEU A 84 -15.88 16.50 -16.96
CA LEU A 84 -15.76 17.00 -18.34
C LEU A 84 -16.78 18.12 -18.66
N LYS A 85 -17.75 18.42 -17.79
CA LYS A 85 -18.77 19.47 -18.01
C LYS A 85 -19.23 20.09 -16.69
N GLY A 86 -18.39 20.88 -16.04
CA GLY A 86 -18.76 21.44 -14.74
C GLY A 86 -17.77 22.38 -14.05
N SER A 87 -17.03 23.20 -14.80
CA SER A 87 -16.58 24.54 -14.36
C SER A 87 -15.93 25.21 -15.56
N GLY A 88 -16.31 26.47 -15.83
CA GLY A 88 -15.74 27.28 -16.90
C GLY A 88 -14.30 27.70 -16.61
N GLY A 89 -13.38 26.73 -16.67
CA GLY A 89 -11.93 26.94 -16.57
C GLY A 89 -11.22 25.85 -17.37
N SER A 90 -10.45 26.27 -18.38
CA SER A 90 -9.57 25.50 -19.28
C SER A 90 -9.67 23.96 -19.23
N ALA A 91 -10.03 23.33 -20.36
CA ALA A 91 -9.92 21.89 -20.57
C ALA A 91 -8.52 21.37 -20.17
N LYS A 92 -8.38 20.81 -18.97
CA LYS A 92 -7.14 20.15 -18.53
C LYS A 92 -6.97 18.90 -19.40
N SER A 93 -5.97 18.94 -20.28
CA SER A 93 -5.45 17.77 -20.99
C SER A 93 -5.31 16.60 -20.01
N GLN A 94 -5.99 15.48 -20.27
CA GLN A 94 -5.66 14.21 -19.60
C GLN A 94 -4.18 13.93 -19.92
N LYS A 95 -3.35 13.74 -18.89
CA LYS A 95 -1.90 13.51 -19.05
C LYS A 95 -1.61 12.07 -19.46
N TRP A 96 -0.42 11.83 -19.99
CA TRP A 96 0.07 10.47 -20.21
C TRP A 96 0.41 9.84 -18.86
N LYS A 97 -0.09 8.63 -18.61
CA LYS A 97 0.11 7.90 -17.35
C LYS A 97 -0.06 6.41 -17.52
N MET A 98 0.34 5.62 -16.53
CA MET A 98 0.02 4.19 -16.47
C MET A 98 -1.46 3.95 -16.17
N ASN A 99 -2.03 2.91 -16.78
CA ASN A 99 -3.46 2.65 -16.75
C ASN A 99 -3.84 1.71 -15.60
N SER A 100 -4.52 2.26 -14.59
CA SER A 100 -5.03 1.54 -13.42
C SER A 100 -6.02 0.41 -13.74
N TYR A 101 -6.62 0.42 -14.95
CA TYR A 101 -7.57 -0.58 -15.40
C TYR A 101 -6.96 -1.68 -16.25
N ASP A 102 -5.74 -1.46 -16.75
CA ASP A 102 -5.01 -2.39 -17.61
C ASP A 102 -3.75 -2.85 -16.89
N ARG A 103 -3.95 -3.68 -15.86
CA ARG A 103 -2.89 -4.08 -14.93
C ARG A 103 -3.09 -5.50 -14.38
N GLY A 104 -2.00 -6.13 -13.95
CA GLY A 104 -2.01 -7.36 -13.16
C GLY A 104 -2.54 -7.13 -11.75
N ASN A 105 -3.01 -8.19 -11.08
CA ASN A 105 -3.72 -8.07 -9.81
C ASN A 105 -2.90 -7.37 -8.70
N ALA A 106 -1.60 -7.69 -8.59
CA ALA A 106 -0.71 -7.11 -7.58
C ALA A 106 0.07 -5.88 -8.07
N MET A 107 -0.26 -5.33 -9.24
CA MET A 107 0.36 -4.09 -9.74
C MET A 107 -0.31 -2.87 -9.11
N ALA A 108 0.30 -2.21 -8.15
CA ALA A 108 -0.16 -0.90 -7.70
C ALA A 108 0.37 0.23 -8.59
N ILE A 109 -0.45 1.25 -8.75
CA ILE A 109 -0.14 2.47 -9.51
C ILE A 109 -0.56 3.65 -8.62
N ASP A 110 0.32 4.62 -8.45
CA ASP A 110 0.05 5.82 -7.66
C ASP A 110 -1.07 6.69 -8.27
N PRO A 111 -1.65 7.64 -7.52
CA PRO A 111 -2.73 8.49 -8.02
C PRO A 111 -2.37 9.31 -9.28
N GLU A 112 -1.10 9.71 -9.41
CA GLU A 112 -0.53 10.44 -10.55
C GLU A 112 -0.41 9.53 -11.79
N GLY A 113 -0.32 8.22 -11.58
CA GLY A 113 -0.10 7.20 -12.59
C GLY A 113 1.31 7.17 -13.15
N LEU A 114 2.30 7.59 -12.35
CA LEU A 114 3.71 7.63 -12.72
C LEU A 114 4.54 6.62 -11.92
N LEU A 115 4.18 6.29 -10.69
CA LEU A 115 4.88 5.30 -9.88
C LEU A 115 4.12 3.97 -9.92
N CYS A 116 4.81 2.90 -10.30
CA CYS A 116 4.26 1.56 -10.41
C CYS A 116 5.05 0.59 -9.53
N GLN A 117 4.35 -0.29 -8.83
CA GLN A 117 4.94 -1.20 -7.85
C GLN A 117 4.22 -2.54 -7.86
N ALA A 118 4.96 -3.63 -7.71
CA ALA A 118 4.39 -4.95 -7.42
C ALA A 118 5.11 -5.56 -6.22
N ARG A 119 4.37 -5.98 -5.21
CA ARG A 119 4.87 -6.63 -3.97
C ARG A 119 4.57 -8.13 -3.96
N ASP A 120 4.88 -8.79 -5.09
CA ASP A 120 4.76 -10.24 -5.24
C ASP A 120 6.12 -10.81 -5.66
N ALA A 121 6.71 -11.62 -4.78
CA ALA A 121 8.00 -12.28 -5.00
C ALA A 121 7.90 -13.53 -5.90
N ALA A 122 6.70 -14.06 -6.13
CA ALA A 122 6.47 -15.23 -6.97
C ALA A 122 6.05 -14.83 -8.39
N GLY A 123 5.07 -13.93 -8.51
CA GLY A 123 4.43 -13.55 -9.75
C GLY A 123 5.01 -12.34 -10.47
N TRP A 124 4.79 -12.28 -11.78
CA TRP A 124 5.02 -11.10 -12.61
C TRP A 124 3.69 -10.37 -12.83
N HIS A 125 3.67 -9.06 -12.56
CA HIS A 125 2.48 -8.23 -12.74
C HIS A 125 2.84 -7.06 -13.65
N GLY A 126 2.06 -6.83 -14.71
CA GLY A 126 2.36 -5.77 -15.67
C GLY A 126 1.22 -4.79 -15.84
N THR A 127 1.50 -3.68 -16.53
CA THR A 127 0.53 -2.65 -16.90
C THR A 127 0.99 -1.93 -18.16
N ARG A 128 0.06 -1.24 -18.83
CA ARG A 128 0.29 -0.39 -20.00
C ARG A 128 -0.15 1.04 -19.72
N SER A 129 0.32 1.99 -20.53
CA SER A 129 -0.13 3.38 -20.45
C SER A 129 -1.60 3.56 -20.83
N ASN A 130 -2.21 4.67 -20.42
CA ASN A 130 -3.57 5.06 -20.78
C ASN A 130 -3.71 5.46 -22.25
N ARG A 131 -2.60 5.68 -22.94
CA ARG A 131 -2.52 6.04 -24.36
C ARG A 131 -1.50 5.19 -25.09
N ALA A 132 -1.75 4.99 -26.37
CA ALA A 132 -0.81 4.42 -27.30
C ALA A 132 -0.44 5.41 -28.38
N VAL A 133 0.80 5.36 -28.84
CA VAL A 133 1.21 6.03 -30.06
C VAL A 133 0.70 5.25 -31.28
N VAL A 134 0.33 5.98 -32.32
CA VAL A 134 -0.10 5.48 -33.63
C VAL A 134 0.50 6.33 -34.73
N GLY A 135 0.58 5.77 -35.95
CA GLY A 135 1.13 6.48 -37.10
C GLY A 135 2.66 6.60 -37.05
N GLY A 136 3.22 7.40 -37.97
CA GLY A 136 4.64 7.68 -38.03
C GLY A 136 5.11 8.56 -36.87
N GLY A 137 6.42 8.60 -36.62
CA GLY A 137 7.04 9.45 -35.62
C GLY A 137 8.06 8.73 -34.74
N LYS A 138 8.72 9.49 -33.88
CA LYS A 138 9.81 9.05 -33.00
C LYS A 138 9.49 9.42 -31.57
N TYR A 139 9.28 8.42 -30.74
CA TYR A 139 8.69 8.56 -29.41
C TYR A 139 9.64 8.09 -28.32
N TYR A 140 9.56 8.76 -27.17
CA TYR A 140 10.46 8.54 -26.05
C TYR A 140 9.77 8.67 -24.69
N TYR A 141 10.20 7.84 -23.73
CA TYR A 141 9.88 8.02 -22.31
C TYR A 141 10.98 7.42 -21.41
N GLU A 142 11.02 7.85 -20.15
CA GLU A 142 11.95 7.30 -19.14
C GLU A 142 11.21 6.44 -18.10
N GLY A 143 11.88 5.39 -17.65
CA GLY A 143 11.56 4.66 -16.42
C GLY A 143 12.77 4.62 -15.51
N THR A 144 12.65 5.12 -14.28
CA THR A 144 13.70 5.08 -13.25
C THR A 144 13.38 4.01 -12.23
N ILE A 145 14.30 3.09 -12.01
CA ILE A 145 14.12 1.98 -11.07
C ILE A 145 14.33 2.50 -9.65
N THR A 146 13.37 2.28 -8.77
CA THR A 146 13.41 2.78 -7.38
C THR A 146 13.53 1.67 -6.34
N ASP A 147 13.64 0.40 -6.78
CA ASP A 147 13.69 -0.78 -5.94
C ASP A 147 14.57 -1.88 -6.58
N GLU A 148 15.03 -2.86 -5.80
CA GLU A 148 15.97 -3.91 -6.24
C GLU A 148 15.30 -5.08 -6.98
N GLY A 149 13.98 -5.07 -7.04
CA GLY A 149 13.21 -6.11 -7.73
C GLY A 149 13.48 -6.24 -9.22
N LEU A 150 12.91 -7.30 -9.79
CA LEU A 150 13.04 -7.56 -11.21
C LEU A 150 11.97 -6.82 -12.01
N CYS A 151 12.39 -6.18 -13.10
CA CYS A 151 11.49 -5.50 -14.02
C CYS A 151 11.84 -5.80 -15.48
N ARG A 152 10.84 -5.67 -16.36
CA ARG A 152 11.04 -5.44 -17.80
C ARG A 152 10.15 -4.28 -18.24
N LEU A 153 10.70 -3.31 -18.95
CA LEU A 153 9.96 -2.17 -19.51
C LEU A 153 10.19 -2.05 -21.01
N GLY A 154 9.24 -1.43 -21.70
CA GLY A 154 9.31 -1.28 -23.16
C GLY A 154 7.96 -0.95 -23.78
N TRP A 155 7.62 -1.65 -24.84
CA TRP A 155 6.46 -1.34 -25.68
C TRP A 155 5.62 -2.59 -25.92
N SER A 156 4.30 -2.45 -25.85
CA SER A 156 3.36 -3.53 -26.18
C SER A 156 2.15 -2.98 -26.91
N THR A 157 1.56 -3.79 -27.78
CA THR A 157 0.25 -3.46 -28.35
C THR A 157 -0.90 -3.83 -27.42
N ASP A 158 -2.13 -3.44 -27.79
CA ASP A 158 -3.37 -3.83 -27.09
C ASP A 158 -3.66 -5.34 -27.17
N LYS A 159 -3.06 -6.04 -28.15
CA LYS A 159 -3.15 -7.50 -28.31
C LYS A 159 -2.18 -8.27 -27.41
N GLY A 160 -1.19 -7.60 -26.84
CA GLY A 160 -0.19 -8.22 -25.98
C GLY A 160 -0.69 -8.56 -24.59
N THR A 161 -0.10 -9.58 -24.00
CA THR A 161 -0.19 -9.92 -22.58
C THR A 161 0.54 -8.87 -21.72
N LEU A 162 0.09 -8.73 -20.48
CA LEU A 162 0.74 -7.86 -19.50
C LEU A 162 2.07 -8.43 -18.98
N ASP A 163 2.32 -9.72 -19.18
CA ASP A 163 3.65 -10.30 -18.95
C ASP A 163 4.59 -9.96 -20.11
N LEU A 164 5.09 -8.72 -20.11
CA LEU A 164 5.81 -8.10 -21.22
C LEU A 164 6.97 -8.99 -21.73
N GLY A 165 6.96 -9.23 -23.05
CA GLY A 165 7.98 -10.02 -23.76
C GLY A 165 7.65 -11.52 -23.87
N THR A 166 6.54 -11.99 -23.30
CA THR A 166 6.13 -13.40 -23.36
C THR A 166 5.17 -13.73 -24.51
N ASP A 167 4.93 -12.78 -25.40
CA ASP A 167 4.26 -12.99 -26.69
C ASP A 167 4.89 -12.11 -27.79
N ARG A 168 4.39 -12.24 -29.01
CA ARG A 168 4.92 -11.53 -30.20
C ARG A 168 4.49 -10.06 -30.31
N PHE A 169 3.64 -9.58 -29.41
CA PHE A 169 3.05 -8.25 -29.45
C PHE A 169 3.71 -7.29 -28.46
N GLY A 170 4.59 -7.81 -27.59
CA GLY A 170 5.36 -7.05 -26.62
C GLY A 170 6.87 -7.17 -26.82
N TYR A 171 7.57 -6.07 -26.56
CA TYR A 171 9.03 -5.93 -26.57
C TYR A 171 9.48 -5.33 -25.25
N GLY A 172 10.26 -6.08 -24.49
CA GLY A 172 10.75 -5.66 -23.18
C GLY A 172 12.27 -5.65 -23.11
N PHE A 173 12.81 -4.79 -22.26
CA PHE A 173 14.20 -4.83 -21.80
C PHE A 173 14.20 -4.96 -20.28
N GLY A 174 14.93 -5.94 -19.75
CA GLY A 174 14.92 -6.29 -18.33
C GLY A 174 16.24 -6.04 -17.61
N GLY A 175 16.16 -5.82 -16.29
CA GLY A 175 17.29 -5.45 -15.42
C GLY A 175 18.47 -6.42 -15.41
N THR A 176 18.28 -7.65 -15.92
CA THR A 176 19.36 -8.64 -16.07
C THR A 176 20.18 -8.49 -17.35
N GLY A 177 20.00 -7.41 -18.12
CA GLY A 177 20.71 -7.18 -19.39
C GLY A 177 20.18 -8.06 -20.52
N LYS A 178 18.85 -8.24 -20.58
CA LYS A 178 18.19 -9.07 -21.59
C LYS A 178 17.03 -8.36 -22.24
N LYS A 179 16.94 -8.45 -23.56
CA LYS A 179 15.75 -8.10 -24.32
C LYS A 179 14.82 -9.30 -24.42
N SER A 180 13.51 -9.07 -24.43
CA SER A 180 12.50 -10.13 -24.45
C SER A 180 11.36 -9.85 -25.42
N SER A 181 11.05 -10.83 -26.27
CA SER A 181 9.84 -10.87 -27.11
C SER A 181 9.53 -12.32 -27.50
N ALA A 182 8.26 -12.67 -27.68
CA ALA A 182 7.80 -14.01 -28.04
C ALA A 182 8.34 -15.15 -27.15
N LYS A 183 8.51 -14.88 -25.83
CA LYS A 183 9.13 -15.78 -24.84
C LYS A 183 10.62 -16.08 -25.08
N GLN A 184 11.27 -15.37 -26.00
CA GLN A 184 12.72 -15.42 -26.18
C GLN A 184 13.37 -14.33 -25.34
N PHE A 185 14.51 -14.65 -24.72
CA PHE A 185 15.23 -13.78 -23.79
C PHE A 185 16.71 -13.77 -24.18
N ASP A 186 17.11 -12.76 -24.94
CA ASP A 186 18.46 -12.65 -25.51
C ASP A 186 19.27 -11.60 -24.77
N SER A 187 20.58 -11.82 -24.66
CA SER A 187 21.51 -10.81 -24.13
C SER A 187 21.44 -9.53 -24.97
N TYR A 188 21.27 -8.40 -24.30
CA TYR A 188 21.21 -7.08 -24.94
C TYR A 188 21.53 -5.99 -23.91
N GLY A 189 22.31 -4.99 -24.33
CA GLY A 189 22.71 -3.90 -23.44
C GLY A 189 23.48 -4.40 -22.22
N GLU A 190 23.19 -3.79 -21.07
CA GLU A 190 23.84 -4.10 -19.80
C GLU A 190 22.79 -4.26 -18.69
N PRO A 191 23.10 -5.02 -17.61
CA PRO A 191 22.26 -5.06 -16.42
C PRO A 191 22.02 -3.67 -15.82
N PHE A 192 20.85 -3.47 -15.23
CA PHE A 192 20.46 -2.23 -14.55
C PHE A 192 19.62 -2.54 -13.32
N GLY A 193 19.62 -1.63 -12.35
CA GLY A 193 18.92 -1.78 -11.08
C GLY A 193 18.55 -0.44 -10.46
N ILE A 194 18.43 -0.41 -9.14
CA ILE A 194 18.04 0.79 -8.38
C ILE A 194 18.85 2.03 -8.80
N ASN A 195 18.17 3.16 -8.94
CA ASN A 195 18.69 4.47 -9.40
C ASN A 195 19.06 4.59 -10.88
N ASP A 196 19.11 3.48 -11.64
CA ASP A 196 19.28 3.56 -13.09
C ASP A 196 18.01 4.09 -13.76
N THR A 197 18.20 4.94 -14.77
CA THR A 197 17.13 5.47 -15.62
C THR A 197 17.25 4.90 -17.01
N ILE A 198 16.19 4.23 -17.45
CA ILE A 198 16.09 3.60 -18.76
C ILE A 198 15.26 4.49 -19.68
N GLY A 199 15.90 4.96 -20.76
CA GLY A 199 15.24 5.66 -21.85
C GLY A 199 14.73 4.66 -22.88
N ASN A 200 13.44 4.76 -23.22
CA ASN A 200 12.75 3.84 -24.10
C ASN A 200 12.44 4.56 -25.42
N TYR A 201 13.02 4.10 -26.53
CA TYR A 201 12.87 4.74 -27.84
C TYR A 201 12.03 3.85 -28.75
N LEU A 202 11.11 4.47 -29.48
CA LEU A 202 10.31 3.84 -30.52
C LEU A 202 10.32 4.72 -31.78
N ASP A 203 10.97 4.24 -32.83
CA ASP A 203 10.97 4.87 -34.15
C ASP A 203 9.97 4.14 -35.04
N MET A 204 8.77 4.72 -35.20
CA MET A 204 7.71 4.14 -36.03
C MET A 204 7.96 4.37 -37.53
N GLU A 205 8.84 5.30 -37.90
CA GLU A 205 9.20 5.57 -39.30
C GLU A 205 10.13 4.47 -39.83
N LYS A 206 11.11 4.07 -39.02
CA LYS A 206 12.04 2.98 -39.34
C LYS A 206 11.57 1.62 -38.87
N GLY A 207 10.58 1.56 -37.98
CA GLY A 207 10.17 0.34 -37.32
C GLY A 207 11.25 -0.18 -36.39
N GLU A 208 11.76 0.65 -35.49
CA GLU A 208 12.90 0.30 -34.65
C GLU A 208 12.60 0.52 -33.17
N ILE A 209 13.04 -0.42 -32.32
CA ILE A 209 13.03 -0.26 -30.86
C ILE A 209 14.46 -0.33 -30.34
N ARG A 210 14.79 0.61 -29.45
CA ARG A 210 16.07 0.65 -28.73
C ARG A 210 15.89 1.23 -27.33
N TRP A 211 16.92 1.04 -26.50
CA TRP A 211 16.97 1.56 -25.15
C TRP A 211 18.26 2.32 -24.89
N SER A 212 18.23 3.23 -23.91
CA SER A 212 19.43 3.82 -23.31
C SER A 212 19.46 3.57 -21.81
N LYS A 213 20.63 3.36 -21.23
CA LYS A 213 20.83 3.34 -19.78
C LYS A 213 21.58 4.60 -19.37
N ASN A 214 20.99 5.40 -18.47
CA ASN A 214 21.58 6.65 -17.99
C ASN A 214 22.10 7.57 -19.13
N GLY A 215 21.33 7.68 -20.21
CA GLY A 215 21.66 8.48 -21.39
C GLY A 215 22.66 7.85 -22.38
N VAL A 216 23.21 6.67 -22.06
CA VAL A 216 24.09 5.89 -22.95
C VAL A 216 23.22 4.98 -23.83
N ASP A 217 23.30 5.16 -25.15
CA ASP A 217 22.58 4.33 -26.14
C ASP A 217 23.10 2.89 -26.10
N LEU A 218 22.20 1.92 -25.94
CA LEU A 218 22.52 0.48 -25.91
C LEU A 218 22.44 -0.16 -27.30
N GLY A 219 22.13 0.63 -28.33
CA GLY A 219 22.02 0.20 -29.71
C GLY A 219 20.64 -0.40 -30.05
N LYS A 220 20.43 -0.69 -31.34
CA LYS A 220 19.18 -1.26 -31.83
C LYS A 220 18.90 -2.63 -31.19
N ALA A 221 17.68 -2.80 -30.69
CA ALA A 221 17.25 -4.06 -30.09
C ALA A 221 16.34 -4.90 -30.99
N TYR A 222 15.37 -4.27 -31.65
CA TYR A 222 14.40 -4.93 -32.51
C TYR A 222 14.10 -4.14 -33.78
N ASP A 223 13.85 -4.88 -34.86
CA ASP A 223 13.14 -4.39 -36.04
C ASP A 223 11.66 -4.83 -35.92
N ILE A 224 10.75 -3.87 -35.95
CA ILE A 224 9.31 -4.09 -35.86
C ILE A 224 8.84 -4.67 -37.22
N PRO A 225 8.15 -5.82 -37.24
CA PRO A 225 7.61 -6.37 -38.47
C PRO A 225 6.70 -5.36 -39.17
N HIS A 226 6.78 -5.24 -40.50
CA HIS A 226 5.99 -4.26 -41.25
C HIS A 226 4.47 -4.34 -40.96
N GLN A 227 3.95 -5.54 -40.70
CA GLN A 227 2.54 -5.75 -40.35
C GLN A 227 2.14 -5.13 -39.01
N MET A 228 3.11 -4.93 -38.11
CA MET A 228 2.94 -4.37 -36.77
C MET A 228 3.07 -2.85 -36.73
N LEU A 229 3.59 -2.20 -37.79
CA LEU A 229 3.79 -0.73 -37.81
C LEU A 229 2.48 0.07 -37.75
N ASN A 230 1.35 -0.56 -38.12
CA ASN A 230 0.03 0.05 -38.04
C ASN A 230 -0.69 -0.24 -36.70
N GLU A 231 -0.06 -1.00 -35.80
CA GLU A 231 -0.62 -1.30 -34.49
C GLU A 231 -0.39 -0.14 -33.51
N LYS A 232 -1.14 -0.16 -32.41
CA LYS A 232 -1.08 0.85 -31.36
C LYS A 232 -0.01 0.42 -30.35
N PHE A 233 1.02 1.22 -30.12
CA PHE A 233 2.05 0.90 -29.14
C PHE A 233 1.87 1.69 -27.84
N PHE A 234 1.67 0.96 -26.75
CA PHE A 234 1.62 1.49 -25.39
C PHE A 234 3.01 1.39 -24.75
N ALA A 235 3.34 2.37 -23.90
CA ALA A 235 4.40 2.17 -22.92
C ALA A 235 3.95 1.05 -21.97
N ALA A 236 4.83 0.09 -21.71
CA ALA A 236 4.48 -1.13 -20.99
C ALA A 236 5.57 -1.51 -19.99
N VAL A 237 5.15 -2.11 -18.88
CA VAL A 237 6.06 -2.64 -17.87
C VAL A 237 5.51 -3.89 -17.22
N VAL A 238 6.40 -4.77 -16.78
CA VAL A 238 6.10 -5.90 -15.90
C VAL A 238 7.11 -5.92 -14.76
N LEU A 239 6.61 -6.09 -13.53
CA LEU A 239 7.35 -6.01 -12.28
C LEU A 239 7.20 -7.32 -11.49
N LYS A 240 8.24 -7.67 -10.75
CA LYS A 240 8.28 -8.76 -9.79
C LYS A 240 9.06 -8.31 -8.57
N ASN A 241 8.34 -8.10 -7.47
CA ASN A 241 8.83 -7.49 -6.25
C ASN A 241 9.63 -6.19 -6.47
N ALA A 242 9.14 -5.31 -7.35
CA ALA A 242 9.89 -4.16 -7.87
C ALA A 242 9.03 -2.89 -7.92
N GLU A 243 9.70 -1.75 -8.10
CA GLU A 243 9.11 -0.43 -8.23
C GLU A 243 9.82 0.39 -9.32
N ILE A 244 9.06 1.18 -10.05
CA ILE A 244 9.55 2.03 -11.13
C ILE A 244 8.77 3.34 -11.22
N LEU A 245 9.49 4.44 -11.42
CA LEU A 245 8.94 5.78 -11.66
C LEU A 245 9.05 6.15 -13.13
N PHE A 246 7.91 6.47 -13.77
CA PHE A 246 7.83 6.90 -15.15
C PHE A 246 7.93 8.42 -15.29
N ASN A 247 8.57 8.85 -16.37
CA ASN A 247 8.44 10.20 -16.90
C ASN A 247 8.08 10.10 -18.39
N PHE A 248 6.90 10.59 -18.75
CA PHE A 248 6.43 10.64 -20.14
C PHE A 248 6.79 11.94 -20.87
N GLY A 249 7.44 12.89 -20.18
CA GLY A 249 7.85 14.19 -20.73
C GLY A 249 7.05 15.38 -20.19
N ASP A 250 6.16 15.19 -19.22
CA ASP A 250 5.49 16.26 -18.47
C ASP A 250 6.47 17.01 -17.54
N LYS A 251 7.58 16.37 -17.19
CA LYS A 251 8.72 16.93 -16.46
C LYS A 251 9.98 16.79 -17.33
N PRO A 252 11.00 17.66 -17.17
CA PRO A 252 12.28 17.48 -17.84
C PRO A 252 12.83 16.06 -17.66
N PHE A 253 13.25 15.44 -18.75
CA PHE A 253 13.92 14.14 -18.70
C PHE A 253 15.26 14.25 -18.00
N LYS A 254 15.65 13.21 -17.25
CA LYS A 254 16.97 13.12 -16.61
C LYS A 254 18.05 12.98 -17.68
N PHE A 255 17.75 12.24 -18.74
CA PHE A 255 18.60 12.02 -19.90
C PHE A 255 17.79 12.29 -21.18
N PRO A 256 17.72 13.56 -21.64
CA PRO A 256 16.93 13.93 -22.81
C PRO A 256 17.26 13.07 -24.04
N PRO A 257 16.24 12.71 -24.85
CA PRO A 257 16.46 11.88 -26.02
C PRO A 257 17.31 12.61 -27.07
N LYS A 258 18.17 11.87 -27.75
CA LYS A 258 18.98 12.39 -28.87
C LYS A 258 18.17 12.35 -30.16
N GLY A 259 18.40 13.31 -31.06
CA GLY A 259 17.74 13.35 -32.38
C GLY A 259 16.31 13.88 -32.33
N GLU A 260 15.47 13.43 -33.26
CA GLU A 260 14.09 13.94 -33.47
C GLU A 260 13.04 13.25 -32.58
N PHE A 261 13.47 12.58 -31.51
CA PHE A 261 12.56 11.87 -30.60
C PHE A 261 11.87 12.85 -29.65
N ILE A 262 10.56 12.73 -29.52
CA ILE A 262 9.75 13.55 -28.60
C ILE A 262 9.25 12.73 -27.42
N GLY A 263 9.04 13.39 -26.28
CA GLY A 263 8.40 12.78 -25.13
C GLY A 263 6.96 12.38 -25.42
N LEU A 264 6.50 11.25 -24.89
CA LEU A 264 5.12 10.78 -25.06
C LEU A 264 4.06 11.84 -24.73
N SER A 265 4.25 12.66 -23.69
CA SER A 265 3.33 13.74 -23.32
C SER A 265 3.21 14.86 -24.38
N GLN A 266 4.19 14.94 -25.29
CA GLN A 266 4.26 15.93 -26.37
C GLN A 266 3.74 15.37 -27.70
N THR A 267 3.25 14.13 -27.71
CA THR A 267 2.72 13.47 -28.91
C THR A 267 1.53 14.25 -29.50
N PRO A 268 1.54 14.58 -30.81
CA PRO A 268 0.42 15.22 -31.48
C PRO A 268 -0.87 14.38 -31.38
N LYS A 269 -2.04 15.02 -31.38
CA LYS A 269 -3.34 14.35 -31.16
C LYS A 269 -3.68 13.33 -32.24
N GLU A 270 -3.20 13.54 -33.45
CA GLU A 270 -3.31 12.66 -34.61
C GLU A 270 -2.48 11.37 -34.46
N ASN A 271 -1.48 11.38 -33.58
CA ASN A 271 -0.49 10.33 -33.42
C ASN A 271 -0.61 9.57 -32.09
N TYR A 272 -1.71 9.75 -31.36
CA TYR A 272 -2.04 8.88 -30.24
C TYR A 272 -3.51 8.52 -30.22
N VAL A 273 -3.80 7.40 -29.58
CA VAL A 273 -5.17 6.97 -29.24
C VAL A 273 -5.26 6.67 -27.76
N GLU A 274 -6.43 6.92 -27.18
CA GLU A 274 -6.73 6.51 -25.81
C GLU A 274 -6.90 4.98 -25.75
N SER A 275 -6.54 4.38 -24.61
CA SER A 275 -6.76 2.96 -24.35
C SER A 275 -8.26 2.64 -24.39
N THR A 276 -8.60 1.51 -25.00
CA THR A 276 -9.96 0.97 -24.96
C THR A 276 -10.27 0.28 -23.63
N ILE A 277 -9.23 -0.07 -22.87
CA ILE A 277 -9.36 -0.61 -21.51
C ILE A 277 -9.52 0.57 -20.57
N ILE A 278 -10.76 1.03 -20.48
CA ILE A 278 -11.22 2.01 -19.51
C ILE A 278 -11.80 1.30 -18.29
N ALA A 279 -12.15 2.06 -17.26
CA ALA A 279 -13.05 1.57 -16.23
C ALA A 279 -14.25 0.91 -16.92
N LYS A 280 -14.41 -0.42 -16.79
CA LYS A 280 -15.65 -1.05 -17.22
C LYS A 280 -16.73 -0.36 -16.42
N GLY A 281 -17.68 0.27 -17.13
CA GLY A 281 -18.84 0.90 -16.51
C GLY A 281 -19.34 -0.03 -15.42
N ALA A 282 -19.40 0.49 -14.20
CA ALA A 282 -19.71 -0.29 -13.01
C ALA A 282 -20.83 -1.28 -13.34
N VAL A 283 -20.59 -2.56 -13.08
CA VAL A 283 -21.69 -3.50 -12.95
C VAL A 283 -22.67 -2.83 -12.01
N SER A 284 -23.86 -2.54 -12.51
CA SER A 284 -24.95 -2.06 -11.70
C SER A 284 -25.22 -3.10 -10.63
N ALA A 285 -24.78 -2.82 -9.41
CA ALA A 285 -25.25 -3.55 -8.26
C ALA A 285 -25.07 -2.62 -7.07
N LYS A 286 -26.21 -2.22 -6.50
CA LYS A 286 -26.26 -1.86 -5.08
C LYS A 286 -25.32 -2.83 -4.33
N PRO A 287 -24.33 -2.33 -3.55
CA PRO A 287 -23.41 -3.20 -2.84
C PRO A 287 -24.19 -4.29 -2.11
N ALA A 288 -23.70 -5.54 -2.17
CA ALA A 288 -24.34 -6.61 -1.40
C ALA A 288 -24.41 -6.16 0.06
N PRO A 289 -25.55 -6.35 0.77
CA PRO A 289 -25.71 -5.82 2.13
C PRO A 289 -24.59 -6.24 3.09
N ASN A 290 -24.03 -7.43 2.87
CA ASN A 290 -22.98 -8.01 3.69
C ASN A 290 -21.55 -7.75 3.18
N ALA A 291 -21.35 -6.78 2.29
CA ALA A 291 -20.06 -6.43 1.68
C ALA A 291 -19.65 -4.99 2.09
N PRO A 292 -19.08 -4.81 3.29
CA PRO A 292 -18.64 -3.49 3.74
C PRO A 292 -17.50 -2.93 2.88
N GLN A 293 -17.29 -1.62 2.99
CA GLN A 293 -16.20 -0.89 2.36
C GLN A 293 -14.96 -0.79 3.25
N ALA A 294 -15.11 -0.92 4.57
CA ALA A 294 -13.99 -0.86 5.51
C ALA A 294 -14.04 -2.01 6.51
N ILE A 295 -12.87 -2.58 6.79
CA ILE A 295 -12.65 -3.62 7.81
C ILE A 295 -11.54 -3.16 8.75
N ILE A 296 -11.87 -3.04 10.03
CA ILE A 296 -10.97 -2.56 11.09
C ILE A 296 -10.76 -3.70 12.07
N ILE A 297 -9.51 -4.15 12.18
CA ILE A 297 -9.13 -5.27 13.03
C ILE A 297 -8.41 -4.76 14.27
N GLU A 298 -8.91 -5.19 15.41
CA GLU A 298 -8.48 -4.79 16.75
C GLU A 298 -8.07 -6.04 17.54
N PRO A 299 -6.99 -6.02 18.34
CA PRO A 299 -6.47 -7.22 18.99
C PRO A 299 -7.30 -7.69 20.19
N SER A 300 -8.19 -6.87 20.74
CA SER A 300 -9.04 -7.22 21.87
C SER A 300 -10.48 -6.75 21.70
N ARG A 301 -11.38 -7.29 22.51
CA ARG A 301 -12.81 -6.92 22.48
C ARG A 301 -13.01 -5.49 22.94
N GLU A 302 -12.29 -5.11 24.00
CA GLU A 302 -12.37 -3.81 24.63
C GLU A 302 -11.89 -2.71 23.67
N LEU A 303 -10.83 -2.96 22.91
CA LEU A 303 -10.34 -2.02 21.90
C LEU A 303 -11.32 -1.92 20.72
N ALA A 304 -11.85 -3.05 20.26
CA ALA A 304 -12.89 -3.06 19.22
C ALA A 304 -14.13 -2.25 19.62
N GLU A 305 -14.60 -2.39 20.87
CA GLU A 305 -15.70 -1.61 21.42
C GLU A 305 -15.36 -0.12 21.49
N GLN A 306 -14.15 0.24 21.92
CA GLN A 306 -13.69 1.63 21.97
C GLN A 306 -13.68 2.28 20.58
N THR A 307 -13.05 1.62 19.59
CA THR A 307 -13.01 2.11 18.21
C THR A 307 -14.41 2.22 17.61
N PHE A 308 -15.27 1.23 17.82
CA PHE A 308 -16.66 1.25 17.37
C PHE A 308 -17.45 2.41 17.99
N ASN A 309 -17.35 2.61 19.31
CA ASN A 309 -18.00 3.72 20.00
C ASN A 309 -17.49 5.08 19.51
N GLN A 310 -16.20 5.18 19.21
CA GLN A 310 -15.63 6.42 18.69
C GLN A 310 -16.15 6.72 17.27
N LEU A 311 -16.27 5.71 16.42
CA LEU A 311 -16.88 5.83 15.09
C LEU A 311 -18.35 6.32 15.17
N GLN A 312 -19.15 5.80 16.12
CA GLN A 312 -20.52 6.27 16.36
C GLN A 312 -20.58 7.76 16.67
N LYS A 313 -19.66 8.24 17.52
CA LYS A 313 -19.60 9.66 17.87
C LYS A 313 -19.25 10.51 16.64
N PHE A 314 -18.26 10.11 15.84
CA PHE A 314 -17.87 10.84 14.63
C PHE A 314 -19.00 10.89 13.60
N LYS A 315 -19.82 9.83 13.52
CA LYS A 315 -20.95 9.74 12.57
C LYS A 315 -22.17 10.57 12.97
N LYS A 316 -22.26 11.09 14.20
CA LYS A 316 -23.47 11.74 14.76
C LYS A 316 -24.20 12.71 13.80
N TYR A 317 -23.45 13.50 13.03
CA TYR A 317 -24.01 14.49 12.08
C TYR A 317 -23.98 14.07 10.62
N VAL A 318 -23.39 12.91 10.30
CA VAL A 318 -23.30 12.35 8.95
C VAL A 318 -24.60 11.63 8.62
N ASN A 319 -25.58 12.43 8.20
CA ASN A 319 -26.95 11.98 7.92
C ASN A 319 -27.24 12.13 6.43
N ASN A 320 -27.86 11.10 5.84
CA ASN A 320 -28.28 11.03 4.44
C ASN A 320 -27.15 11.08 3.36
N PRO A 321 -26.58 9.93 2.98
CA PRO A 321 -26.82 8.60 3.54
C PRO A 321 -26.19 8.45 4.93
N GLN A 322 -26.92 7.77 5.81
CA GLN A 322 -26.31 7.27 7.04
C GLN A 322 -25.38 6.11 6.68
N VAL A 323 -24.21 6.09 7.30
CA VAL A 323 -23.25 4.98 7.24
C VAL A 323 -23.67 3.94 8.29
N ASN A 324 -23.70 2.66 7.92
CA ASN A 324 -24.00 1.58 8.85
C ASN A 324 -22.70 0.91 9.29
N GLU A 325 -22.50 0.78 10.60
CA GLU A 325 -21.35 0.10 11.17
C GLU A 325 -21.77 -1.09 12.03
N LEU A 326 -20.91 -2.09 12.12
CA LEU A 326 -21.14 -3.29 12.93
C LEU A 326 -19.91 -3.66 13.74
N LEU A 327 -20.12 -3.95 15.02
CA LEU A 327 -19.14 -4.54 15.92
C LEU A 327 -19.17 -6.07 15.82
N ILE A 328 -18.03 -6.67 15.48
CA ILE A 328 -17.85 -8.11 15.29
C ILE A 328 -16.85 -8.63 16.34
N ILE A 329 -17.38 -9.00 17.51
CA ILE A 329 -16.62 -9.59 18.61
C ILE A 329 -17.24 -10.90 19.09
N GLY A 330 -16.43 -11.76 19.70
CA GLY A 330 -16.94 -12.97 20.37
C GLY A 330 -17.82 -12.61 21.57
N GLY A 331 -18.63 -13.55 22.06
CA GLY A 331 -19.52 -13.34 23.22
C GLY A 331 -20.79 -12.53 22.95
N GLU A 332 -20.91 -11.92 21.77
CA GLU A 332 -22.14 -11.30 21.26
C GLU A 332 -23.01 -12.32 20.49
N SER A 333 -24.29 -12.00 20.34
CA SER A 333 -25.25 -12.84 19.60
C SER A 333 -24.86 -12.95 18.13
N ALA A 334 -24.45 -14.17 17.73
CA ALA A 334 -24.09 -14.44 16.35
C ALA A 334 -25.24 -14.17 15.37
N LYS A 335 -26.47 -14.41 15.81
CA LYS A 335 -27.68 -14.17 15.03
C LYS A 335 -27.86 -12.67 14.75
N ASP A 336 -27.60 -11.82 15.74
CA ASP A 336 -27.79 -10.38 15.58
C ASP A 336 -26.72 -9.75 14.67
N GLN A 337 -25.47 -10.23 14.76
CA GLN A 337 -24.41 -9.85 13.82
C GLN A 337 -24.75 -10.24 12.38
N VAL A 338 -25.25 -11.47 12.17
CA VAL A 338 -25.66 -11.93 10.84
C VAL A 338 -26.86 -11.14 10.32
N ASN A 339 -27.87 -10.90 11.16
CA ASN A 339 -29.03 -10.07 10.79
C ASN A 339 -28.61 -8.64 10.41
N ALA A 340 -27.65 -8.05 11.14
CA ALA A 340 -27.12 -6.73 10.81
C ALA A 340 -26.43 -6.72 9.44
N LEU A 341 -25.57 -7.71 9.15
CA LEU A 341 -24.94 -7.88 7.84
C LEU A 341 -25.97 -8.07 6.71
N GLU A 342 -27.04 -8.82 6.95
CA GLU A 342 -28.12 -9.02 5.97
C GLU A 342 -28.91 -7.73 5.69
N ASN A 343 -28.93 -6.78 6.63
CA ASN A 343 -29.60 -5.48 6.49
C ASN A 343 -28.73 -4.38 5.86
N GLY A 344 -27.43 -4.60 5.68
CA GLY A 344 -26.53 -3.63 5.06
C GLY A 344 -25.56 -3.00 6.05
N VAL A 345 -24.27 -3.32 5.91
CA VAL A 345 -23.17 -2.74 6.70
C VAL A 345 -22.11 -2.17 5.78
N ASP A 346 -21.64 -0.96 6.09
CA ASP A 346 -20.63 -0.23 5.32
C ASP A 346 -19.24 -0.30 5.98
N ILE A 347 -19.18 -0.37 7.31
CA ILE A 347 -17.93 -0.44 8.09
C ILE A 347 -18.04 -1.55 9.13
N VAL A 348 -17.05 -2.44 9.21
CA VAL A 348 -16.96 -3.43 10.29
C VAL A 348 -15.74 -3.16 11.17
N VAL A 349 -15.95 -3.22 12.49
CA VAL A 349 -14.89 -3.15 13.51
C VAL A 349 -14.95 -4.45 14.29
N GLY A 350 -13.83 -5.13 14.52
CA GLY A 350 -13.90 -6.39 15.24
C GLY A 350 -12.59 -7.08 15.53
N THR A 351 -12.71 -8.19 16.24
CA THR A 351 -11.58 -9.05 16.62
C THR A 351 -11.32 -10.14 15.57
N PRO A 352 -10.06 -10.53 15.34
CA PRO A 352 -9.66 -11.49 14.30
C PRO A 352 -10.49 -12.79 14.27
N GLY A 353 -10.63 -13.49 15.41
CA GLY A 353 -11.24 -14.82 15.44
C GLY A 353 -12.72 -14.81 15.05
N ARG A 354 -13.51 -13.84 15.55
CA ARG A 354 -14.93 -13.74 15.19
C ARG A 354 -15.13 -13.31 13.74
N MET A 355 -14.25 -12.42 13.26
CA MET A 355 -14.28 -11.94 11.90
C MET A 355 -13.93 -13.06 10.90
N GLU A 356 -12.93 -13.89 11.20
CA GLU A 356 -12.57 -15.06 10.40
C GLU A 356 -13.73 -16.07 10.28
N ASP A 357 -14.48 -16.33 11.35
CA ASP A 357 -15.65 -17.21 11.34
C ASP A 357 -16.73 -16.70 10.37
N LEU A 358 -17.07 -15.40 10.42
CA LEU A 358 -18.08 -14.82 9.51
C LEU A 358 -17.61 -14.77 8.05
N ILE A 359 -16.31 -14.59 7.81
CA ILE A 359 -15.75 -14.59 6.45
C ILE A 359 -15.73 -16.01 5.88
N SER A 360 -15.23 -16.98 6.65
CA SER A 360 -15.12 -18.37 6.21
C SER A 360 -16.48 -19.03 5.95
N THR A 361 -17.53 -18.60 6.68
CA THR A 361 -18.91 -19.03 6.45
C THR A 361 -19.64 -18.24 5.35
N GLY A 362 -18.97 -17.28 4.70
CA GLY A 362 -19.53 -16.44 3.63
C GLY A 362 -20.55 -15.41 4.09
N LYS A 363 -20.68 -15.19 5.41
CA LYS A 363 -21.59 -14.21 5.99
C LYS A 363 -21.05 -12.79 5.89
N LEU A 364 -19.74 -12.60 5.97
CA LEU A 364 -19.06 -11.33 5.73
C LEU A 364 -18.25 -11.41 4.42
N ALA A 365 -18.59 -10.56 3.45
CA ALA A 365 -17.96 -10.59 2.13
C ALA A 365 -16.84 -9.54 2.01
N LEU A 366 -15.72 -9.91 1.40
CA LEU A 366 -14.52 -9.05 1.29
C LEU A 366 -14.41 -8.28 -0.03
N HIS A 367 -15.28 -8.55 -1.00
CA HIS A 367 -15.10 -8.09 -2.38
C HIS A 367 -15.37 -6.60 -2.62
N GLN A 368 -15.90 -5.87 -1.62
CA GLN A 368 -16.09 -4.40 -1.65
C GLN A 368 -15.15 -3.67 -0.68
N ILE A 369 -14.27 -4.39 0.03
CA ILE A 369 -13.34 -3.76 0.97
C ILE A 369 -12.38 -2.85 0.22
N ARG A 370 -12.43 -1.57 0.56
CA ARG A 370 -11.54 -0.52 0.10
C ARG A 370 -10.53 -0.10 1.18
N PHE A 371 -10.90 -0.23 2.46
CA PHE A 371 -10.03 0.10 3.59
C PHE A 371 -9.79 -1.14 4.44
N PHE A 372 -8.52 -1.52 4.55
CA PHE A 372 -8.08 -2.57 5.46
C PHE A 372 -7.24 -1.95 6.57
N VAL A 373 -7.79 -1.88 7.78
CA VAL A 373 -7.15 -1.25 8.93
C VAL A 373 -6.70 -2.30 9.93
N LEU A 374 -5.45 -2.20 10.36
CA LEU A 374 -4.89 -2.96 11.48
C LEU A 374 -4.52 -1.97 12.59
N ASP A 375 -5.29 -1.94 13.68
CA ASP A 375 -4.91 -1.18 14.87
C ASP A 375 -4.12 -2.08 15.85
N GLU A 376 -3.22 -1.47 16.62
CA GLU A 376 -2.28 -2.17 17.51
C GLU A 376 -1.62 -3.39 16.82
N CYS A 377 -1.08 -3.16 15.61
CA CYS A 377 -0.65 -4.23 14.72
C CYS A 377 0.48 -5.11 15.27
N ASP A 378 1.38 -4.56 16.07
CA ASP A 378 2.37 -5.32 16.82
C ASP A 378 1.71 -6.30 17.81
N GLY A 379 0.66 -5.88 18.51
CA GLY A 379 -0.16 -6.76 19.34
C GLY A 379 -0.83 -7.88 18.55
N LEU A 380 -1.40 -7.56 17.38
CA LEU A 380 -1.99 -8.57 16.47
C LEU A 380 -0.97 -9.61 16.01
N LEU A 381 0.24 -9.17 15.66
CA LEU A 381 1.32 -10.06 15.20
C LEU A 381 1.86 -10.92 16.34
N GLN A 382 2.06 -10.36 17.54
CA GLN A 382 2.49 -11.09 18.73
C GLN A 382 1.50 -12.18 19.14
N GLN A 383 0.20 -11.95 18.95
CA GLN A 383 -0.85 -12.95 19.20
C GLN A 383 -0.96 -14.03 18.11
N GLY A 384 -0.14 -13.96 17.04
CA GLY A 384 -0.08 -14.98 16.00
C GLY A 384 -1.04 -14.76 14.83
N TYR A 385 -1.65 -13.58 14.68
CA TYR A 385 -2.63 -13.32 13.60
C TYR A 385 -2.02 -12.96 12.24
N GLY A 386 -0.69 -12.96 12.08
CA GLY A 386 -0.02 -12.59 10.82
C GLY A 386 -0.45 -13.42 9.60
N ASN A 387 -0.72 -14.72 9.79
CA ASN A 387 -1.21 -15.59 8.71
C ASN A 387 -2.64 -15.24 8.31
N LEU A 388 -3.51 -14.89 9.26
CA LEU A 388 -4.87 -14.44 8.99
C LEU A 388 -4.84 -13.11 8.23
N ILE A 389 -4.05 -12.14 8.69
CA ILE A 389 -3.87 -10.84 8.02
C ILE A 389 -3.44 -11.03 6.56
N THR A 390 -2.44 -11.87 6.32
CA THR A 390 -1.97 -12.19 4.96
C THR A 390 -3.10 -12.78 4.11
N ARG A 391 -3.86 -13.76 4.66
CA ARG A 391 -4.94 -14.43 3.93
C ARG A 391 -6.10 -13.49 3.62
N LEU A 392 -6.49 -12.63 4.57
CA LEU A 392 -7.49 -11.60 4.36
C LEU A 392 -7.05 -10.63 3.27
N HIS A 393 -5.81 -10.15 3.33
CA HIS A 393 -5.24 -9.31 2.30
C HIS A 393 -5.33 -10.01 0.93
N GLU A 394 -4.92 -11.27 0.79
CA GLU A 394 -5.00 -12.01 -0.48
C GLU A 394 -6.42 -12.16 -1.03
N GLN A 395 -7.43 -12.30 -0.15
CA GLN A 395 -8.84 -12.43 -0.54
C GLN A 395 -9.50 -11.09 -0.90
N ILE A 396 -8.99 -9.97 -0.39
CA ILE A 396 -9.52 -8.64 -0.68
C ILE A 396 -9.06 -8.18 -2.09
N PRO A 397 -9.98 -7.76 -2.98
CA PRO A 397 -9.63 -7.18 -4.27
C PRO A 397 -8.71 -5.97 -4.13
N LYS A 398 -7.63 -5.93 -4.92
CA LYS A 398 -6.65 -4.82 -4.90
C LYS A 398 -7.16 -3.55 -5.56
N VAL A 399 -8.16 -3.66 -6.42
CA VAL A 399 -8.93 -2.53 -6.93
C VAL A 399 -10.40 -2.88 -6.89
N THR A 400 -11.20 -1.95 -6.39
CA THR A 400 -12.67 -2.00 -6.38
C THR A 400 -13.23 -1.69 -7.77
N SER A 401 -14.50 -2.00 -7.98
CA SER A 401 -15.18 -1.84 -9.28
C SER A 401 -15.19 -0.41 -9.83
N ASP A 402 -15.02 0.60 -8.97
CA ASP A 402 -14.91 2.02 -9.31
C ASP A 402 -13.47 2.46 -9.67
N GLY A 403 -12.52 1.52 -9.74
CA GLY A 403 -11.13 1.79 -10.10
C GLY A 403 -10.25 2.27 -8.95
N LYS A 404 -10.78 2.34 -7.73
CA LYS A 404 -10.00 2.72 -6.55
C LYS A 404 -9.22 1.52 -6.03
N ARG A 405 -8.00 1.76 -5.56
CA ARG A 405 -7.17 0.71 -4.97
C ARG A 405 -7.61 0.42 -3.53
N LEU A 406 -7.33 -0.79 -3.07
CA LEU A 406 -7.29 -1.11 -1.65
C LEU A 406 -6.28 -0.17 -0.97
N GLN A 407 -6.71 0.48 0.11
CA GLN A 407 -5.85 1.23 1.01
C GLN A 407 -5.66 0.42 2.29
N MET A 408 -4.41 0.24 2.68
CA MET A 408 -4.06 -0.38 3.94
C MET A 408 -3.59 0.69 4.93
N ILE A 409 -4.17 0.69 6.12
CA ILE A 409 -3.81 1.60 7.22
C ILE A 409 -3.37 0.75 8.39
N VAL A 410 -2.19 1.01 8.94
CA VAL A 410 -1.64 0.26 10.06
C VAL A 410 -1.25 1.24 11.16
N CYS A 411 -1.80 1.02 12.34
CA CYS A 411 -1.41 1.71 13.55
C CYS A 411 -0.68 0.72 14.45
N SER A 412 0.48 1.12 14.99
CA SER A 412 1.23 0.28 15.92
C SER A 412 2.10 1.13 16.82
N ALA A 413 2.34 0.67 18.05
CA ALA A 413 3.26 1.32 18.96
C ALA A 413 4.74 1.14 18.57
N THR A 414 5.04 0.17 17.68
CA THR A 414 6.40 -0.23 17.31
C THR A 414 6.54 -0.47 15.79
N LEU A 415 6.47 0.60 14.99
CA LEU A 415 6.64 0.51 13.52
C LEU A 415 7.97 -0.12 13.09
N HIS A 416 8.98 -0.05 13.95
CA HIS A 416 10.30 -0.57 13.64
C HIS A 416 10.55 -2.01 14.06
N SER A 417 9.57 -2.67 14.69
CA SER A 417 9.67 -4.10 14.97
C SER A 417 9.81 -4.89 13.65
N PHE A 418 10.62 -5.94 13.69
CA PHE A 418 10.92 -6.75 12.49
C PHE A 418 9.63 -7.27 11.83
N ASP A 419 8.66 -7.73 12.64
CA ASP A 419 7.42 -8.31 12.13
C ASP A 419 6.51 -7.26 11.47
N VAL A 420 6.40 -6.05 12.05
CA VAL A 420 5.60 -4.96 11.44
C VAL A 420 6.25 -4.50 10.14
N LYS A 421 7.58 -4.27 10.12
CA LYS A 421 8.28 -3.88 8.87
C LYS A 421 8.09 -4.92 7.77
N LYS A 422 8.33 -6.20 8.09
CA LYS A 422 8.20 -7.31 7.16
C LYS A 422 6.77 -7.46 6.61
N MET A 423 5.76 -7.24 7.45
CA MET A 423 4.36 -7.26 7.04
C MET A 423 4.03 -6.07 6.14
N ALA A 424 4.50 -4.87 6.47
CA ALA A 424 4.30 -3.66 5.68
C ALA A 424 4.92 -3.79 4.28
N GLU A 425 6.18 -4.25 4.19
CA GLU A 425 6.88 -4.49 2.93
C GLU A 425 6.17 -5.51 2.04
N LYS A 426 5.55 -6.52 2.66
CA LYS A 426 4.85 -7.59 1.96
C LYS A 426 3.45 -7.18 1.46
N LEU A 427 2.72 -6.39 2.24
CA LEU A 427 1.28 -6.19 2.03
C LEU A 427 0.93 -4.79 1.53
N MET A 428 1.67 -3.76 1.93
CA MET A 428 1.33 -2.36 1.66
C MET A 428 1.98 -1.85 0.36
N TYR A 429 1.32 -0.90 -0.28
CA TYR A 429 1.79 -0.26 -1.51
C TYR A 429 2.04 1.22 -1.29
N PHE A 430 3.28 1.64 -1.52
CA PHE A 430 3.75 3.01 -1.26
C PHE A 430 3.38 3.55 0.13
N PRO A 431 3.64 2.81 1.23
CA PRO A 431 3.21 3.24 2.55
C PRO A 431 3.95 4.52 2.96
N THR A 432 3.19 5.51 3.43
CA THR A 432 3.75 6.68 4.10
C THR A 432 4.00 6.33 5.56
N TRP A 433 5.23 6.56 6.02
CA TRP A 433 5.65 6.29 7.39
C TRP A 433 5.50 7.55 8.23
N ILE A 434 4.58 7.52 9.19
CA ILE A 434 4.36 8.58 10.16
C ILE A 434 4.84 8.05 11.50
N ASP A 435 6.13 8.25 11.79
CA ASP A 435 6.73 7.83 13.05
C ASP A 435 6.99 9.04 13.95
N LEU A 436 6.03 9.31 14.84
CA LEU A 436 6.13 10.39 15.82
C LEU A 436 6.75 9.94 17.15
N LYS A 437 6.94 8.63 17.32
CA LYS A 437 7.57 8.04 18.51
C LYS A 437 9.08 7.92 18.34
N GLY A 438 9.53 7.77 17.09
CA GLY A 438 10.91 7.48 16.74
C GLY A 438 11.30 6.03 17.07
N ALA A 439 12.54 5.67 16.72
CA ALA A 439 13.11 4.41 17.18
C ALA A 439 13.23 4.39 18.71
N ASP A 440 12.97 3.24 19.33
CA ASP A 440 13.22 3.04 20.77
C ASP A 440 14.70 3.36 21.04
N ALA A 441 14.95 4.56 21.57
CA ALA A 441 16.24 4.99 22.05
C ALA A 441 16.24 4.81 23.56
N VAL A 442 17.32 4.22 24.10
CA VAL A 442 17.58 4.27 25.53
C VAL A 442 17.69 5.76 25.89
N PRO A 443 16.85 6.29 26.80
CA PRO A 443 16.96 7.68 27.21
C PRO A 443 18.37 7.95 27.74
N GLU A 444 18.94 9.14 27.47
CA GLU A 444 20.28 9.50 27.98
C GLU A 444 20.38 9.42 29.52
N THR A 445 19.24 9.46 30.20
CA THR A 445 19.11 9.32 31.66
C THR A 445 19.21 7.88 32.16
N VAL A 446 19.14 6.88 31.28
CA VAL A 446 19.26 5.46 31.64
C VAL A 446 20.73 5.05 31.52
N HIS A 447 21.39 5.01 32.67
CA HIS A 447 22.75 4.52 32.78
C HIS A 447 22.77 2.99 32.93
N HIS A 448 23.29 2.31 31.92
CA HIS A 448 23.59 0.89 32.02
C HIS A 448 24.92 0.71 32.76
N ALA A 449 24.92 -0.04 33.86
CA ALA A 449 26.12 -0.43 34.57
C ALA A 449 26.27 -1.94 34.54
N ILE A 450 27.46 -2.42 34.17
CA ILE A 450 27.81 -3.84 34.24
C ILE A 450 28.60 -4.03 35.54
N CYS A 451 28.07 -4.84 36.45
CA CYS A 451 28.80 -5.30 37.62
C CYS A 451 29.31 -6.72 37.34
N ILE A 452 30.60 -6.85 37.02
CA ILE A 452 31.23 -8.15 36.87
C ILE A 452 31.48 -8.71 38.27
N VAL A 453 30.74 -9.74 38.64
CA VAL A 453 30.94 -10.46 39.91
C VAL A 453 31.65 -11.77 39.61
N ASP A 454 32.86 -11.93 40.12
CA ASP A 454 33.53 -13.23 40.19
C ASP A 454 33.12 -13.90 41.53
N PRO A 455 32.25 -14.92 41.51
CA PRO A 455 31.76 -15.56 42.73
C PRO A 455 32.84 -16.35 43.48
N LEU A 456 34.01 -16.57 42.87
CA LEU A 456 35.17 -17.19 43.52
C LEU A 456 36.04 -16.17 44.27
N GLN A 457 36.02 -14.90 43.86
CA GLN A 457 36.80 -13.83 44.49
C GLN A 457 35.96 -12.94 45.42
N ASP A 458 34.72 -12.62 45.05
CA ASP A 458 33.83 -11.81 45.88
C ASP A 458 32.94 -12.69 46.77
N ILE A 459 33.41 -12.93 48.00
CA ILE A 459 32.70 -13.69 49.03
C ILE A 459 31.98 -12.80 50.06
N ARG A 460 31.88 -11.48 49.82
CA ARG A 460 31.27 -10.54 50.79
C ARG A 460 29.82 -10.88 51.13
N TRP A 461 29.11 -11.51 50.18
CA TRP A 461 27.76 -12.03 50.38
C TRP A 461 27.65 -13.07 51.50
N LYS A 462 28.71 -13.83 51.80
CA LYS A 462 28.73 -14.82 52.89
C LYS A 462 28.67 -14.18 54.28
N ASN A 463 29.09 -12.92 54.40
CA ASN A 463 29.18 -12.20 55.67
C ASN A 463 28.12 -11.08 55.79
N LEU A 464 27.09 -11.10 54.94
CA LEU A 464 26.01 -10.11 55.00
C LEU A 464 25.20 -10.30 56.29
N LYS A 465 25.23 -9.28 57.16
CA LYS A 465 24.42 -9.22 58.39
C LYS A 465 22.91 -9.20 58.12
N VAL A 466 22.52 -8.75 56.93
CA VAL A 466 21.13 -8.73 56.45
C VAL A 466 21.09 -9.58 55.19
N HIS A 467 20.41 -10.73 55.24
CA HIS A 467 20.22 -11.55 54.05
C HIS A 467 19.21 -10.86 53.13
N VAL A 468 19.59 -10.68 51.87
CA VAL A 468 18.67 -10.16 50.85
C VAL A 468 17.57 -11.19 50.64
N THR A 469 16.34 -10.85 51.02
CA THR A 469 15.15 -11.64 50.67
C THR A 469 14.88 -11.49 49.19
N THR A 470 15.04 -12.58 48.45
CA THR A 470 14.61 -12.66 47.05
C THR A 470 13.11 -12.99 47.00
N ASP A 471 12.49 -12.76 45.86
CA ASP A 471 11.09 -13.12 45.57
C ASP A 471 10.85 -14.65 45.47
N ALA A 472 11.89 -15.45 45.77
CA ALA A 472 11.88 -16.90 45.76
C ALA A 472 11.52 -17.54 44.40
N VAL A 473 11.57 -16.78 43.29
CA VAL A 473 11.26 -17.30 41.95
C VAL A 473 12.15 -18.50 41.58
N HIS A 474 13.39 -18.50 42.04
CA HIS A 474 14.37 -19.59 41.83
C HIS A 474 14.47 -20.58 43.00
N ALA A 475 13.59 -20.51 44.01
CA ALA A 475 13.71 -21.35 45.22
C ALA A 475 13.49 -22.85 44.96
N LYS A 476 12.92 -23.21 43.81
CA LYS A 476 12.75 -24.60 43.36
C LYS A 476 13.85 -25.07 42.41
N ASP A 477 14.77 -24.18 42.04
CA ASP A 477 15.86 -24.52 41.15
C ASP A 477 16.87 -25.37 41.92
N ARG A 478 17.15 -26.58 41.41
CA ARG A 478 18.08 -27.53 42.04
C ARG A 478 19.52 -27.11 41.76
N LEU A 479 19.97 -26.04 42.42
CA LEU A 479 21.34 -25.52 42.31
C LEU A 479 22.30 -26.39 43.13
N ASN A 480 22.72 -27.53 42.57
CA ASN A 480 23.83 -28.31 43.12
C ASN A 480 25.16 -27.79 42.55
N PHE A 481 26.13 -27.52 43.43
CA PHE A 481 27.47 -27.00 43.10
C PHE A 481 28.27 -27.84 42.08
N ASN A 482 27.83 -29.08 41.81
CA ASN A 482 28.44 -30.03 40.87
C ASN A 482 27.52 -30.41 39.69
N SER A 483 26.47 -29.63 39.40
CA SER A 483 25.63 -29.88 38.22
C SER A 483 26.35 -29.50 36.91
N PRO A 484 26.22 -30.30 35.82
CA PRO A 484 26.78 -29.97 34.50
C PRO A 484 26.26 -28.67 33.87
N ASP A 485 25.21 -28.06 34.43
CA ASP A 485 24.52 -26.89 33.89
C ASP A 485 25.24 -25.54 34.10
N GLN A 486 26.55 -25.55 34.38
CA GLN A 486 27.34 -24.32 34.56
C GLN A 486 27.29 -23.37 33.34
N GLY A 487 26.96 -23.88 32.13
CA GLY A 487 26.83 -23.08 30.91
C GLY A 487 25.49 -22.35 30.72
N ASN A 488 24.45 -22.69 31.48
CA ASN A 488 23.08 -22.22 31.21
C ASN A 488 22.58 -21.13 32.16
N ILE A 489 23.30 -20.82 33.25
CA ILE A 489 22.87 -19.80 34.22
C ILE A 489 23.48 -18.41 33.90
N LEU A 490 24.49 -18.33 33.02
CA LEU A 490 25.08 -17.06 32.57
C LEU A 490 24.65 -16.61 31.16
N ASN A 491 23.75 -17.36 30.50
CA ASN A 491 23.35 -17.12 29.11
C ASN A 491 21.85 -16.81 28.96
N TYR A 492 21.30 -15.97 29.84
CA TYR A 492 20.06 -15.25 29.52
C TYR A 492 20.32 -13.75 29.53
N ASN A 493 20.39 -13.23 28.30
CA ASN A 493 20.43 -11.83 27.87
C ASN A 493 21.71 -11.03 28.12
N PHE A 494 22.79 -11.34 27.40
CA PHE A 494 23.61 -10.29 26.77
C PHE A 494 24.24 -10.82 25.47
N SER A 495 23.74 -10.34 24.35
CA SER A 495 24.40 -10.45 23.04
C SER A 495 25.73 -9.68 23.12
N THR A 496 26.84 -10.40 23.15
CA THR A 496 28.19 -9.83 23.08
C THR A 496 28.48 -9.34 21.65
N ALA A 497 28.58 -8.03 21.47
CA ALA A 497 29.44 -7.45 20.44
C ALA A 497 30.81 -7.15 21.09
N ASN A 498 31.87 -7.58 20.43
CA ASN A 498 33.28 -7.60 20.85
C ASN A 498 34.10 -6.86 19.77
N PRO A 499 35.36 -6.44 19.98
CA PRO A 499 36.11 -6.24 21.24
C PRO A 499 36.48 -4.78 21.53
#